data_AF-A0A673MK88-F1
#
_entry.id   AF-A0A673MK88-F1
#
_cell.length_a   1.000
_cell.length_b   1.000
_cell.length_c   1.000
_cell.angle_alpha   90.00
_cell.angle_beta   90.00
_cell.angle_gamma   90.00
#
_symmetry.space_group_name_H-M   'P 1'
#
loop_
_entity.id
_entity.type
_entity.pdbx_description
1 polymer ?
#
loop_
_entity_poly.entity_id
_entity_poly.type
_entity_poly.pdbx_seq_one_letter_code
_entity_poly.pdbx_strand_id
1 'polypeptide(L)'
;MFKETERKAVQGHLDLLGERVWSHTIVLFTHGDSLLDTSIEQHIESEGQDLQWLLDKCGNRYHVLNNQNRSDHTQIKELLEKIEETVAQNNSCHFEIAFHEHHF
;
A
#
# COMPACT_ATOMS: atom_id res chain seq x y z
N MET A 1 -6.95 8.53 11.82
CA MET A 1 -7.97 7.50 11.67
C MET A 1 -8.45 7.41 10.24
N PHE A 2 -8.07 6.32 9.59
CA PHE A 2 -8.56 5.94 8.27
C PHE A 2 -10.02 5.48 8.39
N LYS A 3 -10.91 6.01 7.54
CA LYS A 3 -12.37 5.85 7.65
C LYS A 3 -12.93 4.97 6.54
N GLU A 4 -14.12 4.42 6.78
CA GLU A 4 -14.90 3.65 5.81
C GLU A 4 -15.02 4.34 4.43
N THR A 5 -15.19 5.67 4.39
CA THR A 5 -15.27 6.42 3.13
C THR A 5 -13.99 6.35 2.32
N GLU A 6 -12.84 6.37 2.97
CA GLU A 6 -11.53 6.25 2.34
C GLU A 6 -11.30 4.81 1.89
N ARG A 7 -11.68 3.82 2.71
CA ARG A 7 -11.66 2.40 2.33
C ARG A 7 -12.49 2.12 1.08
N LYS A 8 -13.74 2.61 1.04
CA LYS A 8 -14.64 2.43 -0.11
C LYS A 8 -14.09 3.10 -1.36
N ALA A 9 -13.48 4.28 -1.23
CA ALA A 9 -12.83 4.95 -2.35
C ALA A 9 -11.65 4.13 -2.88
N VAL A 10 -10.76 3.65 -2.01
CA VAL A 10 -9.60 2.83 -2.40
C VAL A 10 -10.07 1.53 -3.07
N GLN A 11 -11.02 0.84 -2.44
CA GLN A 11 -11.60 -0.39 -2.98
C GLN A 11 -12.19 -0.17 -4.38
N GLY A 12 -13.04 0.86 -4.54
CA GLY A 12 -13.67 1.15 -5.82
C GLY A 12 -12.67 1.44 -6.94
N HIS A 13 -11.58 2.14 -6.67
CA HIS A 13 -10.57 2.44 -7.69
C HIS A 13 -9.71 1.22 -8.05
N LEU A 14 -9.32 0.42 -7.05
CA LEU A 14 -8.47 -0.75 -7.27
C LEU A 14 -9.25 -1.90 -7.90
N ASP A 15 -10.50 -2.12 -7.50
CA ASP A 15 -11.33 -3.18 -8.09
C ASP A 15 -11.57 -2.99 -9.60
N LEU A 16 -11.50 -1.74 -10.12
CA LEU A 16 -11.54 -1.46 -11.57
C LEU A 16 -10.35 -2.05 -12.34
N LEU A 17 -9.22 -2.25 -11.66
CA LEU A 17 -8.01 -2.84 -12.21
C LEU A 17 -8.04 -4.38 -12.09
N GLY A 18 -9.06 -4.94 -11.43
CA GLY A 18 -9.23 -6.36 -11.20
C GLY A 18 -8.49 -6.86 -9.96
N GLU A 19 -8.91 -8.02 -9.44
CA GLU A 19 -8.46 -8.57 -8.15
C GLU A 19 -6.93 -8.71 -8.01
N ARG A 20 -6.21 -8.89 -9.13
CA ARG A 20 -4.74 -9.01 -9.12
C ARG A 20 -4.03 -7.72 -8.71
N VAL A 21 -4.67 -6.56 -8.75
CA VAL A 21 -4.01 -5.30 -8.36
C VAL A 21 -3.64 -5.29 -6.89
N TRP A 22 -4.46 -5.93 -6.05
CA TRP A 22 -4.23 -6.03 -4.62
C TRP A 22 -2.92 -6.76 -4.33
N SER A 23 -2.58 -7.79 -5.12
CA SER A 23 -1.30 -8.49 -5.02
C SER A 23 -0.10 -7.67 -5.54
N HIS A 24 -0.29 -6.48 -6.12
CA HIS A 24 0.80 -5.60 -6.60
C HIS A 24 0.82 -4.25 -5.87
N THR A 25 0.00 -4.08 -4.83
CA THR A 25 -0.15 -2.81 -4.11
C THR A 25 0.62 -2.82 -2.79
N ILE A 26 1.30 -1.70 -2.49
CA ILE A 26 1.98 -1.41 -1.23
C ILE A 26 1.32 -0.17 -0.61
N VAL A 27 0.97 -0.23 0.67
CA VAL A 27 0.41 0.91 1.40
C VAL A 27 1.54 1.84 1.87
N LEU A 28 1.50 3.12 1.50
CA LEU A 28 2.54 4.09 1.88
C LEU A 28 2.04 5.03 2.98
N PHE A 29 2.76 5.06 4.11
CA PHE A 29 2.54 6.02 5.20
C PHE A 29 3.53 7.18 5.08
N THR A 30 3.05 8.39 4.81
CA THR A 30 3.89 9.54 4.46
C THR A 30 4.17 10.53 5.60
N HIS A 31 3.73 10.21 6.82
CA HIS A 31 3.90 11.05 8.01
C HIS A 31 4.53 10.26 9.16
N GLY A 32 5.53 9.42 8.87
CA GLY A 32 6.20 8.58 9.89
C GLY A 32 6.80 9.39 11.05
N ASP A 33 7.15 10.65 10.79
CA ASP A 33 7.64 11.66 11.70
C ASP A 33 6.58 12.28 12.63
N SER A 34 5.30 12.21 12.26
CA SER A 34 4.19 12.67 13.11
C SER A 34 3.84 11.65 14.21
N LEU A 35 4.44 10.46 14.15
CA LEU A 35 4.40 9.46 15.20
C LEU A 35 5.43 9.82 16.26
N LEU A 36 5.14 10.88 17.03
CA LEU A 36 6.05 11.55 17.96
C LEU A 36 6.73 10.65 19.02
N ASP A 37 6.28 9.41 19.21
CA ASP A 37 6.95 8.35 19.98
C ASP A 37 6.31 6.96 19.75
N THR A 38 5.55 6.81 18.65
CA THR A 38 4.72 5.61 18.41
C THR A 38 5.29 4.86 17.22
N SER A 39 5.51 3.55 17.34
CA SER A 39 5.93 2.77 16.17
C SER A 39 4.78 2.73 15.15
N ILE A 40 5.08 2.51 13.87
CA ILE A 40 4.03 2.36 12.86
C ILE A 40 3.11 1.18 13.18
N GLU A 41 3.65 0.12 13.79
CA GLU A 41 2.89 -1.05 14.24
C GLU A 41 1.88 -0.65 15.31
N GLN A 42 2.30 0.13 16.32
CA GLN A 42 1.39 0.64 17.34
C GLN A 42 0.32 1.56 16.74
N HIS A 43 0.67 2.35 15.73
CA HIS A 43 -0.30 3.16 15.00
C HIS A 43 -1.33 2.29 14.28
N ILE A 44 -0.89 1.26 13.55
CA ILE A 44 -1.76 0.30 12.86
C ILE A 44 -2.68 -0.43 13.85
N GLU A 45 -2.15 -0.87 14.99
CA GLU A 45 -2.92 -1.52 16.06
C GLU A 45 -3.99 -0.59 16.66
N SER A 46 -3.67 0.70 16.78
CA SER A 46 -4.59 1.73 17.29
C SER A 46 -5.65 2.16 16.27
N GLU A 47 -5.45 1.85 15.00
CA GLU A 47 -6.33 2.24 13.90
C GLU A 47 -7.51 1.27 13.75
N GLY A 48 -8.54 1.72 13.01
CA GLY A 48 -9.79 0.97 12.86
C GLY A 48 -9.71 -0.24 11.93
N GLN A 49 -10.77 -1.05 11.93
CA GLN A 49 -10.93 -2.23 11.07
C GLN A 49 -10.78 -1.91 9.57
N ASP A 50 -11.11 -0.68 9.16
CA ASP A 50 -10.97 -0.26 7.76
C ASP A 50 -9.51 -0.24 7.29
N LEU A 51 -8.56 0.17 8.15
CA LEU A 51 -7.13 0.15 7.81
C LEU A 51 -6.58 -1.27 7.82
N GLN A 52 -6.98 -2.07 8.82
CA GLN A 52 -6.59 -3.46 8.95
C GLN A 52 -7.03 -4.26 7.71
N TRP A 53 -8.27 -4.06 7.26
CA TRP A 53 -8.78 -4.66 6.03
C TRP A 53 -7.93 -4.30 4.80
N LEU A 54 -7.51 -3.03 4.69
CA LEU A 54 -6.68 -2.58 3.58
C LEU A 54 -5.29 -3.25 3.61
N LEU A 55 -4.66 -3.33 4.77
CA LEU A 55 -3.36 -3.98 4.94
C LEU A 55 -3.45 -5.49 4.64
N ASP A 56 -4.48 -6.17 5.14
CA ASP A 56 -4.72 -7.58 4.86
C ASP A 56 -4.92 -7.84 3.35
N LYS A 57 -5.72 -7.00 2.68
CA LYS A 57 -5.92 -7.08 1.22
C LYS A 57 -4.62 -6.90 0.44
N CYS A 58 -3.73 -6.04 0.93
CA CYS A 58 -2.41 -5.81 0.35
C CYS A 58 -1.35 -6.81 0.84
N GLY A 59 -1.71 -7.90 1.52
CA GLY A 59 -0.77 -8.92 1.99
C GLY A 59 0.21 -8.39 3.04
N ASN A 60 -0.24 -7.46 3.89
CA ASN A 60 0.57 -6.76 4.90
C ASN A 60 1.78 -6.02 4.34
N ARG A 61 1.74 -5.61 3.06
CA ARG A 61 2.78 -4.78 2.46
C ARG A 61 2.51 -3.31 2.71
N TYR A 62 3.36 -2.72 3.53
CA TYR A 62 3.40 -1.29 3.75
C TYR A 62 4.84 -0.77 3.83
N HIS A 63 4.99 0.53 3.63
CA HIS A 63 6.25 1.24 3.82
C HIS A 63 5.98 2.59 4.48
N VAL A 64 6.94 3.06 5.29
CA VAL A 64 6.85 4.34 5.99
C VAL A 64 7.89 5.27 5.41
N LEU A 65 7.43 6.41 4.91
CA LEU A 65 8.26 7.46 4.38
C LEU A 65 8.27 8.64 5.36
N ASN A 66 9.45 9.06 5.79
CA ASN A 66 9.63 10.22 6.65
C ASN A 66 9.86 11.47 5.78
N ASN A 67 8.83 12.31 5.69
CA ASN A 67 8.86 13.48 4.83
C ASN A 67 9.67 14.66 5.38
N GLN A 68 10.09 14.61 6.64
CA GLN A 68 10.98 15.61 7.26
C GLN A 68 12.46 15.33 6.95
N ASN A 69 12.85 14.06 6.82
CA ASN A 69 14.23 13.67 6.51
C ASN A 69 14.43 13.35 5.02
N ARG A 70 14.18 14.33 4.16
CA ARG A 70 14.24 14.15 2.69
C ARG A 70 15.62 13.80 2.15
N SER A 71 16.68 14.06 2.91
CA SER A 71 18.06 13.72 2.57
C SER A 71 18.40 12.24 2.80
N ASP A 72 17.53 11.51 3.50
CA ASP A 72 17.76 10.10 3.78
C ASP A 72 17.34 9.23 2.59
N HIS A 73 18.29 8.99 1.71
CA HIS A 73 18.10 8.13 0.54
C HIS A 73 17.89 6.66 0.89
N THR A 74 18.13 6.23 2.14
CA THR A 74 17.94 4.83 2.55
C THR A 74 16.47 4.44 2.52
N GLN A 75 15.55 5.35 2.88
CA GLN A 75 14.11 5.10 2.85
C GLN A 75 13.60 4.84 1.42
N ILE A 76 14.12 5.59 0.45
CA ILE A 76 13.80 5.38 -0.96
C ILE A 76 14.37 4.05 -1.45
N LYS A 77 15.58 3.69 -1.02
CA LYS A 77 16.18 2.40 -1.36
C LYS A 77 15.35 1.24 -0.81
N GLU A 78 14.95 1.28 0.46
CA GLU A 78 14.09 0.27 1.08
C GLU A 78 12.72 0.16 0.41
N LEU A 79 12.15 1.28 -0.04
CA LEU A 79 10.90 1.27 -0.82
C LEU A 79 11.09 0.55 -2.17
N LEU A 80 12.20 0.82 -2.88
CA LEU A 80 12.51 0.15 -4.14
C LEU A 80 12.74 -1.36 -3.95
N GLU A 81 13.45 -1.76 -2.89
CA GLU A 81 13.63 -3.18 -2.54
C GLU A 81 12.27 -3.87 -2.30
N LYS A 82 11.34 -3.24 -1.56
CA LYS A 82 9.98 -3.77 -1.38
C LYS A 82 9.17 -3.87 -2.67
N ILE A 83 9.37 -2.95 -3.61
CA ILE A 83 8.74 -3.02 -4.94
C ILE A 83 9.29 -4.22 -5.71
N GLU A 84 10.60 -4.44 -5.71
CA GLU A 84 11.24 -5.59 -6.36
C GLU A 84 10.76 -6.91 -5.76
N GLU A 85 10.68 -7.01 -4.43
CA GLU A 85 10.14 -8.18 -3.73
C GLU A 85 8.67 -8.43 -4.12
N THR A 86 7.87 -7.37 -4.20
CA THR A 86 6.46 -7.46 -4.61
C THR A 86 6.34 -8.01 -6.02
N VAL A 87 7.17 -7.56 -6.96
CA VAL A 87 7.17 -8.08 -8.34
C VAL A 87 7.62 -9.55 -8.36
N ALA A 88 8.68 -9.90 -7.63
CA ALA A 88 9.20 -11.28 -7.56
C ALA A 88 8.15 -12.27 -7.00
N GLN A 89 7.42 -11.87 -5.95
CA GLN A 89 6.33 -12.67 -5.38
C GLN A 89 5.15 -12.89 -6.34
N ASN A 90 4.99 -12.01 -7.34
CA ASN A 90 3.97 -12.13 -8.39
C ASN A 90 4.51 -12.81 -9.65
N ASN A 91 5.33 -13.84 -9.50
CA ASN A 91 5.96 -14.58 -10.59
C ASN A 91 6.82 -13.71 -11.52
N SER A 92 7.39 -12.63 -10.98
CA SER A 92 8.11 -11.60 -11.74
C SER A 92 7.27 -10.91 -12.81
N CYS A 93 5.94 -11.01 -12.75
CA CYS A 93 5.06 -10.31 -13.66
C CYS A 93 4.78 -8.90 -13.12
N HIS A 94 4.91 -7.90 -13.99
CA HIS A 94 4.33 -6.59 -13.72
C HIS A 94 2.80 -6.70 -13.73
N PHE A 95 2.15 -5.82 -12.98
CA PHE A 95 0.71 -5.68 -13.06
C PHE A 95 0.32 -5.17 -14.46
N GLU A 96 -0.57 -5.91 -15.12
CA GLU A 96 -1.10 -5.55 -16.43
C GLU A 96 -2.62 -5.35 -16.32
N ILE A 97 -3.09 -4.19 -16.77
CA ILE A 97 -4.52 -3.89 -16.81
C ILE A 97 -5.10 -4.66 -18.00
N ALA A 98 -5.86 -5.71 -17.71
CA ALA A 98 -6.66 -6.37 -18.72
C ALA A 98 -7.85 -5.46 -19.06
N PHE A 99 -7.75 -4.68 -20.13
CA PHE A 99 -8.92 -4.02 -20.70
C PHE A 99 -9.85 -5.12 -21.20
N HIS A 100 -10.99 -5.32 -20.54
CA HIS A 100 -12.08 -6.07 -21.12
C HIS A 100 -12.60 -5.25 -22.31
N GLU A 101 -12.17 -5.62 -23.53
CA GLU A 101 -12.90 -5.25 -24.73
C GLU A 101 -14.30 -5.84 -24.60
N HIS A 102 -15.27 -4.99 -24.30
CA HIS A 102 -16.67 -5.31 -24.54
C HIS A 102 -16.79 -5.51 -26.06
N HIS A 103 -16.74 -6.77 -26.49
CA HIS A 103 -17.23 -7.19 -27.80
C HIS A 103 -18.70 -6.74 -27.87
N PHE A 104 -18.96 -5.73 -28.70
CA PHE A 104 -20.29 -5.28 -29.08
C PHE A 104 -20.97 -6.32 -29.97
#